data_AF-A0A7W4WAZ4-F1
#
_entry.id   AF-A0A7W4WAZ4-F1
#
_cell.length_a   1.000
_cell.length_b   1.000
_cell.length_c   1.000
_cell.angle_alpha   90.00
_cell.angle_beta   90.00
_cell.angle_gamma   90.00
#
_symmetry.space_group_name_H-M   'P 1'
#
loop_
_entity.id
_entity.type
_entity.pdbx_description
1 polymer ?
#
loop_
_entity_poly.entity_id
_entity_poly.type
_entity_poly.pdbx_seq_one_letter_code
_entity_poly.pdbx_strand_id
1 'polypeptide(L)'
;MFVNSEEFNEPTSRQWAMGADTRPKNALVDGRGRVLAYSQTGGMISPARHELHRGTILYRFASGSAELSKAVTGGWWVAKAEFEQLTRFAQAHGVHVAMAARHLCCVPPEWSDMGLLMRVQVQDPLLAYRGLGNRVVVPKDDGYGAVRMEPHNNLASRRLHQLFIPGLQERADRTPERVLPGALLVERTWKLDSADTNRGWIYVPGLFDKQD
;
A
#
# COMPACT_ATOMS: atom_id res chain seq x y z
N MET A 1 -16.67 -2.34 -19.57
CA MET A 1 -15.30 -1.86 -19.85
C MET A 1 -14.70 -1.40 -18.53
N PHE A 2 -13.47 -1.78 -18.19
CA PHE A 2 -12.80 -1.30 -16.97
C PHE A 2 -12.18 0.06 -17.23
N VAL A 3 -12.44 1.04 -16.37
CA VAL A 3 -12.07 2.42 -16.69
C VAL A 3 -10.56 2.61 -16.71
N ASN A 4 -9.77 1.93 -15.87
CA ASN A 4 -8.31 2.04 -15.83
C ASN A 4 -7.57 0.98 -16.67
N SER A 5 -8.18 0.48 -17.76
CA SER A 5 -7.59 -0.60 -18.58
C SER A 5 -6.25 -0.21 -19.19
N GLU A 6 -6.11 1.03 -19.66
CA GLU A 6 -4.88 1.54 -20.25
C GLU A 6 -3.76 1.56 -19.21
N GLU A 7 -4.00 2.20 -18.06
CA GLU A 7 -3.00 2.29 -16.99
C GLU A 7 -2.68 0.92 -16.38
N PHE A 8 -3.63 -0.01 -16.34
CA PHE A 8 -3.38 -1.37 -15.87
C PHE A 8 -2.43 -2.16 -16.78
N ASN A 9 -2.54 -1.96 -18.09
CA ASN A 9 -1.75 -2.68 -19.11
C ASN A 9 -0.35 -2.09 -19.31
N GLU A 10 -0.05 -0.93 -18.73
CA GLU A 10 1.30 -0.37 -18.73
C GLU A 10 2.27 -1.33 -18.01
N PRO A 11 3.43 -1.68 -18.61
CA PRO A 11 4.39 -2.59 -18.00
C PRO A 11 4.87 -2.16 -16.61
N THR A 12 4.97 -0.85 -16.38
CA THR A 12 5.38 -0.25 -15.10
C THR A 12 4.36 -0.48 -13.99
N SER A 13 3.06 -0.61 -14.30
CA SER A 13 2.02 -0.79 -13.30
C SER A 13 2.18 -2.08 -12.50
N ARG A 14 2.57 -3.16 -13.18
CA ARG A 14 2.90 -4.42 -12.49
C ARG A 14 4.17 -4.29 -11.65
N GLN A 15 5.17 -3.55 -12.13
CA GLN A 15 6.41 -3.30 -11.37
C GLN A 15 6.12 -2.50 -10.09
N TRP A 16 5.25 -1.50 -10.14
CA TRP A 16 4.80 -0.77 -8.95
C TRP A 16 4.01 -1.65 -7.97
N ALA A 17 3.14 -2.52 -8.47
CA ALA A 17 2.47 -3.51 -7.63
C ALA A 17 3.46 -4.47 -6.95
N MET A 18 4.60 -4.74 -7.57
CA MET A 18 5.72 -5.48 -6.98
C MET A 18 6.60 -4.62 -6.08
N GLY A 19 6.33 -3.33 -5.91
CA GLY A 19 7.10 -2.43 -5.04
C GLY A 19 8.43 -1.96 -5.64
N ALA A 20 8.59 -2.04 -6.96
CA ALA A 20 9.75 -1.49 -7.65
C ALA A 20 9.66 0.04 -7.73
N ASP A 21 10.75 0.73 -7.36
CA ASP A 21 10.87 2.17 -7.53
C ASP A 21 11.38 2.48 -8.94
N THR A 22 10.45 2.72 -9.87
CA THR A 22 10.79 2.94 -11.29
C THR A 22 11.30 4.35 -11.59
N ARG A 23 11.53 5.21 -10.58
CA ARG A 23 12.03 6.58 -10.80
C ARG A 23 13.48 6.51 -11.31
N PRO A 24 13.84 7.19 -12.41
CA PRO A 24 15.18 7.09 -13.00
C PRO A 24 16.32 7.40 -12.02
N LYS A 25 16.12 8.34 -11.10
CA LYS A 25 17.09 8.72 -10.07
C LYS A 25 17.44 7.59 -9.07
N ASN A 26 16.58 6.58 -8.97
CA ASN A 26 16.73 5.45 -8.06
C ASN A 26 17.02 4.14 -8.80
N ALA A 27 17.24 4.21 -10.12
CA ALA A 27 17.65 3.08 -10.94
C ALA A 27 19.12 2.75 -10.68
N LEU A 28 19.42 1.46 -10.54
CA LEU A 28 20.79 0.97 -10.63
C LEU A 28 21.19 1.01 -12.10
N VAL A 29 22.24 1.75 -12.41
CA VAL A 29 22.74 1.92 -13.79
C VAL A 29 24.14 1.35 -13.96
N ASP A 30 24.49 0.95 -15.17
CA ASP A 30 25.87 0.58 -15.52
C ASP A 30 26.77 1.82 -15.69
N GLY A 31 28.07 1.60 -15.93
CA GLY A 31 29.03 2.68 -16.18
C GLY A 31 28.76 3.52 -17.44
N ARG A 32 27.73 3.18 -18.25
CA ARG A 32 27.27 3.92 -19.43
C ARG A 32 25.89 4.57 -19.19
N GLY A 33 25.35 4.51 -17.97
CA GLY A 33 24.06 5.07 -17.61
C GLY A 33 22.85 4.24 -18.05
N ARG A 34 23.02 2.98 -18.49
CA ARG A 34 21.91 2.09 -18.83
C ARG A 34 21.32 1.47 -17.57
N VAL A 35 19.99 1.48 -17.44
CA VAL A 35 19.29 0.89 -16.30
C VAL A 35 19.49 -0.63 -16.28
N LEU A 36 20.09 -1.13 -15.20
CA LEU A 36 20.30 -2.55 -14.91
C LEU A 36 19.16 -3.12 -14.08
N ALA A 37 18.71 -2.39 -13.06
CA ALA A 37 17.64 -2.82 -12.16
C ALA A 37 17.00 -1.62 -11.44
N TYR A 38 15.79 -1.83 -10.92
CA TYR A 38 15.14 -0.91 -9.98
C TYR A 38 15.17 -1.50 -8.58
N SER A 39 15.36 -0.66 -7.56
CA SER A 39 15.27 -1.11 -6.18
C SER A 39 13.83 -1.52 -5.85
N GLN A 40 13.68 -2.60 -5.09
CA GLN A 40 12.39 -3.08 -4.61
C GLN A 40 12.36 -2.94 -3.09
N THR A 41 11.46 -2.11 -2.58
CA THR A 41 11.38 -1.77 -1.15
C THR A 41 10.19 -2.40 -0.45
N GLY A 42 9.35 -3.14 -1.18
CA GLY A 42 8.18 -3.85 -0.66
C GLY A 42 7.28 -4.39 -1.76
N GLY A 43 5.98 -4.07 -1.67
CA GLY A 43 4.97 -4.43 -2.66
C GLY A 43 4.35 -5.81 -2.44
N MET A 44 3.89 -6.43 -3.51
CA MET A 44 3.24 -7.75 -3.49
C MET A 44 4.10 -8.85 -4.10
N ILE A 45 3.98 -10.06 -3.55
CA ILE A 45 4.47 -11.29 -4.14
C ILE A 45 3.48 -11.73 -5.23
N SER A 46 4.00 -11.97 -6.44
CA SER A 46 3.25 -12.51 -7.58
C SER A 46 1.88 -11.84 -7.81
N PRO A 47 1.82 -10.50 -8.03
CA PRO A 47 0.57 -9.80 -8.23
C PRO A 47 -0.19 -10.36 -9.43
N ALA A 48 -1.44 -10.74 -9.18
CA ALA A 48 -2.36 -11.28 -10.18
C ALA A 48 -3.43 -10.25 -10.54
N ARG A 49 -3.91 -10.28 -11.79
CA ARG A 49 -5.04 -9.46 -12.23
C ARG A 49 -6.26 -9.77 -11.38
N HIS A 50 -6.95 -8.73 -10.95
CA HIS A 50 -8.17 -8.81 -10.16
C HIS A 50 -9.17 -7.76 -10.65
N GLU A 51 -10.41 -8.17 -10.79
CA GLU A 51 -11.48 -7.31 -11.29
C GLU A 51 -12.28 -6.76 -10.10
N LEU A 52 -12.46 -5.45 -10.07
CA LEU A 52 -13.24 -4.74 -9.08
C LEU A 52 -14.52 -4.25 -9.76
N HIS A 53 -15.65 -4.86 -9.42
CA HIS A 53 -16.94 -4.49 -10.01
C HIS A 53 -17.60 -3.34 -9.23
N ARG A 54 -18.57 -2.68 -9.87
CA ARG A 54 -19.42 -1.67 -9.21
C ARG A 54 -20.02 -2.26 -7.93
N GLY A 55 -19.99 -1.49 -6.85
CA GLY A 55 -20.49 -1.89 -5.54
C GLY A 55 -19.44 -2.50 -4.61
N THR A 56 -18.27 -2.91 -5.12
CA THR A 56 -17.18 -3.45 -4.28
C THR A 56 -16.73 -2.42 -3.25
N ILE A 57 -16.62 -2.85 -1.99
CA ILE A 57 -16.18 -2.02 -0.88
C ILE A 57 -14.70 -2.21 -0.62
N LEU A 58 -13.97 -1.09 -0.58
CA LEU A 58 -12.55 -1.03 -0.33
C LEU A 58 -12.24 -0.13 0.87
N TYR A 59 -11.10 -0.40 1.51
CA TYR A 59 -10.57 0.37 2.61
C TYR A 59 -9.12 0.75 2.34
N ARG A 60 -8.72 1.89 2.88
CA ARG A 60 -7.34 2.36 2.79
C ARG A 60 -6.94 3.15 4.01
N PHE A 61 -5.69 2.98 4.39
CA PHE A 61 -4.96 3.88 5.28
C PHE A 61 -4.14 4.88 4.45
N ALA A 62 -4.24 6.14 4.82
CA ALA A 62 -3.51 7.26 4.24
C ALA A 62 -2.94 8.14 5.35
N SER A 63 -2.13 9.13 4.98
CA SER A 63 -1.59 10.04 5.98
C SER A 63 -2.66 10.93 6.60
N GLY A 64 -2.56 11.20 7.89
CA GLY A 64 -3.49 12.07 8.62
C GLY A 64 -3.50 13.52 8.09
N SER A 65 -2.39 13.99 7.53
CA SER A 65 -2.23 15.33 6.96
C SER A 65 -2.57 15.42 5.47
N ALA A 66 -2.84 14.29 4.80
CA ALA A 66 -3.14 14.28 3.37
C ALA A 66 -4.50 14.92 3.08
N GLU A 67 -4.54 15.74 2.03
CA GLU A 67 -5.80 16.21 1.43
C GLU A 67 -6.60 15.01 0.91
N LEU A 68 -7.91 14.99 1.11
CA LEU A 68 -8.75 13.84 0.75
C LEU A 68 -8.66 13.47 -0.74
N SER A 69 -8.60 14.49 -1.61
CA SER A 69 -8.44 14.34 -3.06
C SER A 69 -7.17 13.57 -3.45
N LYS A 70 -6.07 13.74 -2.70
CA LYS A 70 -4.80 13.01 -2.87
C LYS A 70 -4.80 11.67 -2.13
N ALA A 71 -5.47 11.62 -0.98
CA ALA A 71 -5.52 10.43 -0.16
C ALA A 71 -6.30 9.28 -0.83
N VAL A 72 -7.36 9.61 -1.58
CA VAL A 72 -8.17 8.65 -2.35
C VAL A 72 -7.49 8.17 -3.63
N THR A 73 -6.48 8.86 -4.16
CA THR A 73 -5.93 8.57 -5.49
C THR A 73 -4.68 7.71 -5.48
N GLY A 74 -4.04 7.44 -4.34
CA GLY A 74 -2.92 6.49 -4.35
C GLY A 74 -3.36 5.04 -4.61
N GLY A 75 -2.41 4.19 -4.97
CA GLY A 75 -2.74 2.87 -5.50
C GLY A 75 -3.08 1.78 -4.49
N TRP A 76 -2.73 1.90 -3.21
CA TRP A 76 -2.80 0.78 -2.25
C TRP A 76 -4.10 0.71 -1.45
N TRP A 77 -4.77 -0.45 -1.50
CA TRP A 77 -6.09 -0.71 -0.92
C TRP A 77 -6.18 -2.12 -0.32
N VAL A 78 -7.21 -2.36 0.49
CA VAL A 78 -7.64 -3.69 0.91
C VAL A 78 -9.14 -3.83 0.67
N ALA A 79 -9.62 -5.03 0.34
CA ALA A 79 -11.05 -5.29 0.22
C ALA A 79 -11.68 -5.50 1.61
N LYS A 80 -13.02 -5.47 1.67
CA LYS A 80 -13.79 -5.60 2.92
C LYS A 80 -13.41 -6.83 3.75
N ALA A 81 -13.27 -7.99 3.14
CA ALA A 81 -12.94 -9.23 3.86
C ALA A 81 -11.56 -9.15 4.54
N GLU A 82 -10.56 -8.60 3.86
CA GLU A 82 -9.24 -8.37 4.40
C GLU A 82 -9.25 -7.27 5.48
N PHE A 83 -10.05 -6.22 5.33
CA PHE A 83 -10.22 -5.22 6.40
C PHE A 83 -10.88 -5.80 7.67
N GLU A 84 -11.85 -6.70 7.51
CA GLU A 84 -12.42 -7.43 8.64
C GLU A 84 -11.38 -8.33 9.33
N GLN A 85 -10.45 -8.92 8.57
CA GLN A 85 -9.32 -9.67 9.13
C GLN A 85 -8.37 -8.75 9.92
N LEU A 86 -8.05 -7.55 9.40
CA LEU A 86 -7.28 -6.54 10.16
C LEU A 86 -7.97 -6.21 11.49
N THR A 87 -9.29 -6.01 11.45
CA THR A 87 -10.06 -5.67 12.65
C THR A 87 -10.05 -6.80 13.67
N ARG A 88 -10.24 -8.07 13.24
CA ARG A 88 -10.15 -9.24 14.13
C ARG A 88 -8.76 -9.40 14.72
N PHE A 89 -7.71 -9.19 13.92
CA PHE A 89 -6.33 -9.23 14.41
C PHE A 89 -6.08 -8.14 15.46
N ALA A 90 -6.52 -6.90 15.18
CA ALA A 90 -6.40 -5.78 16.10
C ALA A 90 -7.06 -6.07 17.46
N GLN A 91 -8.28 -6.58 17.44
CA GLN A 91 -9.02 -6.98 18.64
C GLN A 91 -8.33 -8.10 19.41
N ALA A 92 -7.92 -9.17 18.73
CA ALA A 92 -7.28 -10.32 19.36
C ALA A 92 -5.94 -9.98 20.04
N HIS A 93 -5.24 -8.96 19.53
CA HIS A 93 -3.94 -8.54 20.03
C HIS A 93 -3.97 -7.26 20.86
N GLY A 94 -5.14 -6.63 21.05
CA GLY A 94 -5.27 -5.38 21.79
C GLY A 94 -4.49 -4.22 21.17
N VAL A 95 -4.40 -4.16 19.84
CA VAL A 95 -3.68 -3.11 19.09
C VAL A 95 -4.63 -2.28 18.25
N HIS A 96 -4.21 -1.10 17.83
CA HIS A 96 -4.98 -0.26 16.90
C HIS A 96 -5.05 -0.89 15.50
N VAL A 97 -6.14 -0.68 14.76
CA VAL A 97 -6.33 -1.29 13.42
C VAL A 97 -5.29 -0.85 12.40
N ALA A 98 -4.79 0.40 12.51
CA ALA A 98 -3.68 0.87 11.69
C ALA A 98 -2.39 0.08 11.98
N MET A 99 -2.13 -0.26 13.24
CA MET A 99 -0.99 -1.10 13.61
C MET A 99 -1.16 -2.53 13.07
N ALA A 100 -2.37 -3.09 13.14
CA ALA A 100 -2.66 -4.36 12.46
C ALA A 100 -2.37 -4.28 10.95
N ALA A 101 -2.78 -3.18 10.30
CA ALA A 101 -2.52 -2.96 8.87
C ALA A 101 -1.03 -2.89 8.56
N ARG A 102 -0.22 -2.12 9.29
CA ARG A 102 1.23 -2.09 9.08
C ARG A 102 1.85 -3.47 9.21
N HIS A 103 1.47 -4.24 10.24
CA HIS A 103 2.06 -5.54 10.51
C HIS A 103 1.70 -6.58 9.44
N LEU A 104 0.42 -6.64 9.03
CA LEU A 104 -0.07 -7.64 8.09
C LEU A 104 0.12 -7.26 6.62
N CYS A 105 0.17 -5.97 6.29
CA CYS A 105 0.42 -5.47 4.94
C CYS A 105 1.90 -5.13 4.68
N CYS A 106 2.76 -5.20 5.70
CA CYS A 106 4.15 -4.73 5.66
C CYS A 106 4.24 -3.25 5.23
N VAL A 107 3.63 -2.34 6.01
CA VAL A 107 3.72 -0.90 5.75
C VAL A 107 4.52 -0.20 6.85
N PRO A 108 5.76 0.21 6.58
CA PRO A 108 6.63 0.82 7.57
C PRO A 108 6.15 2.24 7.96
N PRO A 109 6.43 2.71 9.19
CA PRO A 109 6.16 4.09 9.61
C PRO A 109 6.74 5.17 8.69
N GLU A 110 7.86 4.87 8.04
CA GLU A 110 8.57 5.73 7.10
C GLU A 110 7.76 6.10 5.85
N TRP A 111 6.72 5.33 5.51
CA TRP A 111 5.90 5.61 4.31
C TRP A 111 4.65 6.44 4.59
N SER A 112 4.13 6.38 5.81
CA SER A 112 2.86 7.02 6.19
C SER A 112 2.66 6.89 7.68
N ASP A 113 2.08 7.92 8.31
CA ASP A 113 1.61 7.87 9.70
C ASP A 113 0.27 7.11 9.85
N MET A 114 -0.38 6.74 8.75
CA MET A 114 -1.69 6.08 8.72
C MET A 114 -2.79 6.79 9.53
N GLY A 115 -2.68 8.11 9.69
CA GLY A 115 -3.62 8.93 10.48
C GLY A 115 -5.01 9.12 9.84
N LEU A 116 -5.25 8.56 8.66
CA LEU A 116 -6.55 8.60 7.98
C LEU A 116 -6.95 7.21 7.50
N LEU A 117 -8.11 6.73 7.94
CA LEU A 117 -8.79 5.57 7.36
C LEU A 117 -9.94 6.05 6.48
N MET A 118 -10.11 5.44 5.32
CA MET A 118 -11.25 5.68 4.43
C MET A 118 -11.91 4.39 3.98
N ARG A 119 -13.22 4.47 3.79
CA ARG A 119 -14.05 3.46 3.14
C ARG A 119 -14.57 4.05 1.84
N VAL A 120 -14.39 3.31 0.76
CA VAL A 120 -14.89 3.70 -0.56
C VAL A 120 -15.71 2.57 -1.18
N GLN A 121 -16.60 2.94 -2.07
CA GLN A 121 -17.31 2.03 -2.96
C GLN A 121 -16.89 2.26 -4.40
N VAL A 122 -16.58 1.18 -5.11
CA VAL A 122 -16.32 1.20 -6.55
C VAL A 122 -17.60 1.60 -7.28
N GLN A 123 -17.56 2.72 -8.00
CA GLN A 123 -18.63 3.18 -8.87
C GLN A 123 -18.44 2.62 -10.28
N ASP A 124 -17.29 2.84 -10.90
CA ASP A 124 -17.02 2.29 -12.23
C ASP A 124 -16.06 1.10 -12.12
N PRO A 125 -16.26 0.01 -12.89
CA PRO A 125 -15.39 -1.16 -12.80
C PRO A 125 -13.91 -0.82 -12.99
N LEU A 126 -13.06 -1.35 -12.12
CA LEU A 126 -11.60 -1.15 -12.12
C LEU A 126 -10.85 -2.49 -12.23
N LEU A 127 -9.63 -2.43 -12.75
CA LEU A 127 -8.65 -3.50 -12.64
C LEU A 127 -7.67 -3.16 -11.52
N ALA A 128 -7.30 -4.19 -10.77
CA ALA A 128 -6.30 -4.12 -9.72
C ALA A 128 -5.34 -5.28 -9.84
N TYR A 129 -4.17 -5.12 -9.25
CA TYR A 129 -3.29 -6.22 -8.90
C TYR A 129 -3.63 -6.69 -7.48
N ARG A 130 -3.82 -7.99 -7.29
CA ARG A 130 -4.06 -8.62 -5.99
C ARG A 130 -2.92 -9.58 -5.67
N GLY A 131 -2.42 -9.54 -4.44
CA GLY A 131 -1.31 -10.38 -4.01
C GLY A 131 -1.05 -10.27 -2.51
N LEU A 132 -0.15 -11.11 -2.01
CA LEU A 132 0.28 -11.07 -0.61
C LEU A 132 1.39 -10.05 -0.43
N GLY A 133 1.50 -9.45 0.76
CA GLY A 133 2.61 -8.53 1.06
C GLY A 133 3.98 -9.20 0.87
N ASN A 134 4.93 -8.45 0.34
CA ASN A 134 6.32 -8.85 0.22
C ASN A 134 7.16 -8.25 1.36
N ARG A 135 8.38 -8.77 1.52
CA ARG A 135 9.39 -8.24 2.43
C ARG A 135 9.67 -6.76 2.15
N VAL A 136 9.72 -5.98 3.21
CA VAL A 136 10.08 -4.55 3.17
C VAL A 136 11.48 -4.37 3.74
N VAL A 137 12.29 -3.62 3.02
CA VAL A 137 13.57 -3.09 3.50
C VAL A 137 13.67 -1.64 3.07
N VAL A 138 13.61 -0.72 4.04
CA VAL A 138 13.67 0.73 3.77
C VAL A 138 14.67 1.39 4.72
N PRO A 139 15.46 2.36 4.23
CA PRO A 139 16.34 3.13 5.12
C PRO A 139 15.50 3.93 6.12
N LYS A 140 16.03 4.09 7.33
CA LYS A 140 15.47 5.01 8.32
C LYS A 140 16.02 6.41 8.10
N ASP A 141 15.18 7.41 8.26
CA ASP A 141 15.58 8.81 8.15
C ASP A 141 16.56 9.24 9.26
N ASP A 142 16.59 8.48 10.37
CA ASP A 142 17.45 8.73 11.53
C ASP A 142 18.91 8.25 11.35
N GLY A 143 19.23 7.58 10.23
CA GLY A 143 20.57 7.09 9.94
C GLY A 143 20.99 5.84 10.73
N TYR A 144 20.15 5.29 11.61
CA TYR A 144 20.47 4.13 12.44
C TYR A 144 20.12 2.79 11.79
N GLY A 145 20.17 2.73 10.45
CA GLY A 145 19.99 1.50 9.67
C GLY A 145 18.70 1.47 8.86
N ALA A 146 18.12 0.27 8.70
CA ALA A 146 16.94 0.04 7.87
C ALA A 146 15.80 -0.61 8.66
N VAL A 147 14.56 -0.24 8.34
CA VAL A 147 13.37 -1.00 8.74
C VAL A 147 13.25 -2.22 7.87
N ARG A 148 13.19 -3.38 8.52
CA ARG A 148 13.00 -4.68 7.88
C ARG A 148 11.68 -5.26 8.38
N MET A 149 10.75 -5.56 7.47
CA MET A 149 9.49 -6.23 7.80
C MET A 149 9.36 -7.50 6.99
N GLU A 150 9.11 -8.62 7.66
CA GLU A 150 8.88 -9.92 7.03
C GLU A 150 7.39 -10.23 6.95
N PRO A 151 6.87 -10.59 5.76
CA PRO A 151 5.49 -10.99 5.62
C PRO A 151 5.32 -12.41 6.15
N HIS A 152 4.52 -12.59 7.19
CA HIS A 152 4.25 -13.89 7.81
C HIS A 152 3.20 -14.70 7.00
N ASN A 153 3.37 -14.76 5.68
CA ASN A 153 2.41 -15.33 4.73
C ASN A 153 2.19 -16.84 4.90
N ASN A 154 3.08 -17.55 5.60
CA ASN A 154 2.92 -18.96 5.96
C ASN A 154 1.83 -19.19 7.02
N LEU A 155 1.47 -18.18 7.82
CA LEU A 155 0.44 -18.28 8.85
C LEU A 155 -0.90 -17.78 8.30
N ALA A 156 -1.91 -18.66 8.24
CA ALA A 156 -3.22 -18.31 7.68
C ALA A 156 -3.87 -17.10 8.37
N SER A 157 -3.71 -16.95 9.68
CA SER A 157 -4.22 -15.82 10.46
C SER A 157 -3.55 -14.48 10.12
N ARG A 158 -2.33 -14.51 9.59
CA ARG A 158 -1.54 -13.32 9.20
C ARG A 158 -1.47 -13.09 7.70
N ARG A 159 -1.87 -14.08 6.90
CA ARG A 159 -1.91 -13.99 5.45
C ARG A 159 -3.03 -13.05 5.03
N LEU A 160 -2.67 -11.93 4.41
CA LEU A 160 -3.61 -10.90 3.98
C LEU A 160 -3.29 -10.44 2.56
N HIS A 161 -4.33 -10.40 1.71
CA HIS A 161 -4.18 -9.90 0.36
C HIS A 161 -4.32 -8.37 0.32
N GLN A 162 -3.47 -7.75 -0.48
CA GLN A 162 -3.50 -6.33 -0.78
C GLN A 162 -3.95 -6.12 -2.22
N LEU A 163 -4.42 -4.92 -2.49
CA LEU A 163 -4.80 -4.47 -3.82
C LEU A 163 -3.94 -3.27 -4.20
N PHE A 164 -3.44 -3.27 -5.44
CA PHE A 164 -2.86 -2.10 -6.08
C PHE A 164 -3.70 -1.72 -7.31
N ILE A 165 -4.28 -0.53 -7.31
CA ILE A 165 -5.11 0.00 -8.40
C ILE A 165 -4.29 1.07 -9.14
N PRO A 166 -3.77 0.78 -10.34
CA PRO A 166 -3.00 1.76 -11.12
C PRO A 166 -3.90 2.83 -11.74
N GLY A 167 -3.32 4.00 -12.01
CA GLY A 167 -3.96 5.06 -12.80
C GLY A 167 -4.92 5.98 -12.05
N LEU A 168 -5.09 5.80 -10.72
CA LEU A 168 -6.07 6.58 -9.95
C LEU A 168 -5.70 8.07 -9.87
N GLN A 169 -4.42 8.41 -9.71
CA GLN A 169 -3.95 9.80 -9.69
C GLN A 169 -3.99 10.41 -11.08
N GLU A 170 -3.47 9.70 -12.08
CA GLU A 170 -3.41 10.13 -13.47
C GLU A 170 -4.81 10.44 -14.02
N ARG A 171 -5.81 9.65 -13.63
CA ARG A 171 -7.21 9.92 -13.97
C ARG A 171 -7.80 11.09 -13.22
N ALA A 172 -7.50 11.25 -11.93
CA ALA A 172 -7.95 12.41 -11.18
C ALA A 172 -7.43 13.72 -11.80
N ASP A 173 -6.17 13.72 -12.26
CA ASP A 173 -5.55 14.88 -12.91
C ASP A 173 -6.17 15.20 -14.28
N ARG A 174 -6.60 14.18 -15.04
CA ARG A 174 -7.25 14.34 -16.37
C ARG A 174 -8.71 14.75 -16.29
N THR A 175 -9.41 14.41 -15.20
CA THR A 175 -10.82 14.78 -15.01
C THR A 175 -11.04 15.49 -13.67
N PRO A 176 -10.51 16.72 -13.47
CA PRO A 176 -10.57 17.42 -12.19
C PRO A 176 -12.00 17.73 -11.71
N GLU A 177 -12.93 17.84 -12.65
CA GLU A 177 -14.33 18.22 -12.40
C GLU A 177 -15.17 17.07 -11.80
N ARG A 178 -14.63 15.84 -11.84
CA ARG A 178 -15.15 14.72 -11.06
C ARG A 178 -14.35 14.67 -9.76
N VAL A 179 -14.87 15.30 -8.72
CA VAL A 179 -14.29 15.24 -7.38
C VAL A 179 -14.23 13.77 -6.95
N LEU A 180 -13.02 13.26 -6.72
CA LEU A 180 -12.67 11.83 -6.56
C LEU A 180 -12.63 11.12 -7.92
N PRO A 181 -11.63 10.25 -8.20
CA PRO A 181 -11.55 9.57 -9.49
C PRO A 181 -12.89 8.85 -9.66
N GLY A 182 -13.74 9.26 -10.61
CA GLY A 182 -15.18 8.95 -10.61
C GLY A 182 -15.55 7.46 -10.49
N ALA A 183 -14.55 6.59 -10.58
CA ALA A 183 -14.57 5.18 -10.24
C ALA A 183 -14.68 4.84 -8.74
N LEU A 184 -14.38 5.75 -7.80
CA LEU A 184 -14.42 5.53 -6.36
C LEU A 184 -15.25 6.61 -5.65
N LEU A 185 -16.31 6.19 -4.97
CA LEU A 185 -17.09 7.05 -4.08
C LEU A 185 -16.59 6.92 -2.65
N VAL A 186 -16.11 8.01 -2.05
CA VAL A 186 -15.78 8.03 -0.61
C VAL A 186 -17.08 8.07 0.19
N GLU A 187 -17.35 7.00 0.93
CA GLU A 187 -18.55 6.90 1.77
C GLU A 187 -18.30 7.37 3.20
N ARG A 188 -17.07 7.16 3.71
CA ARG A 188 -16.71 7.55 5.08
C ARG A 188 -15.20 7.68 5.27
N THR A 189 -14.82 8.60 6.15
CA THR A 189 -13.44 8.77 6.62
C THR A 189 -13.40 8.81 8.14
N TRP A 190 -12.30 8.34 8.72
CA TRP A 190 -12.01 8.42 10.14
C TRP A 190 -10.60 8.98 10.33
N LYS A 191 -10.48 10.06 11.11
CA LYS A 191 -9.19 10.51 11.60
C LYS A 191 -8.77 9.58 12.73
N LEU A 192 -7.53 9.12 12.66
CA LEU A 192 -6.90 8.25 13.64
C LEU A 192 -5.83 9.08 14.34
N ASP A 193 -5.66 8.88 15.64
CA ASP A 193 -4.55 9.51 16.35
C ASP A 193 -3.23 8.85 15.91
N SER A 194 -2.32 9.64 15.32
CA SER A 194 -1.03 9.17 14.84
C SER A 194 -0.13 8.61 15.97
N ALA A 195 -0.39 8.96 17.23
CA ALA A 195 0.26 8.32 18.38
C ALA A 195 -0.20 6.86 18.52
N ASP A 196 -1.50 6.59 18.39
CA ASP A 196 -2.07 5.25 18.50
C ASP A 196 -1.76 4.37 17.27
N THR A 197 -1.55 4.95 16.09
CA THR A 197 -1.19 4.20 14.88
C THR A 197 0.23 3.62 14.93
N ASN A 198 1.09 4.16 15.79
CA ASN A 198 2.47 3.73 16.00
C ASN A 198 2.71 3.11 17.39
N ARG A 199 1.72 3.18 18.28
CA ARG A 199 1.80 2.61 19.63
C ARG A 199 2.00 1.09 19.55
N GLY A 200 3.07 0.61 20.19
CA GLY A 200 3.49 -0.80 20.15
C GLY A 200 4.54 -1.11 19.07
N TRP A 201 4.90 -0.15 18.23
CA TRP A 201 6.06 -0.28 17.34
C TRP A 201 7.36 -0.12 18.13
N ILE A 202 8.26 -1.09 18.02
CA ILE A 202 9.57 -1.07 18.66
C ILE A 202 10.64 -1.24 17.58
N TYR A 203 11.52 -0.25 17.45
CA TYR A 203 12.76 -0.43 16.72
C TYR A 203 13.76 -1.12 17.63
N VAL A 204 14.21 -2.31 17.25
CA VAL A 204 15.31 -3.00 17.94
C VAL A 204 16.57 -2.80 17.12
N PRO A 205 17.51 -1.94 17.54
CA PRO A 205 18.78 -1.76 16.82
C PRO A 205 19.64 -3.03 16.94
N GLY A 206 20.24 -3.48 15.84
CA GLY A 206 21.45 -4.32 15.88
C GLY A 206 21.32 -5.81 16.18
N LEU A 207 20.14 -6.44 16.13
CA LEU A 207 20.03 -7.88 16.44
C LEU A 207 20.41 -8.85 15.30
N PHE A 208 20.71 -8.35 14.09
CA PHE A 208 21.03 -9.19 12.92
C PHE A 208 22.24 -8.75 12.10
N ASP A 209 23.04 -7.77 12.55
CA ASP A 209 24.23 -7.30 11.81
C ASP A 209 25.52 -8.06 12.20
N LYS A 210 25.40 -9.33 12.59
CA LYS A 210 26.54 -10.26 12.58
C LYS A 210 26.22 -11.44 11.66
N GLN A 211 26.65 -11.33 10.43
CA GLN A 211 27.10 -12.50 9.68
C GLN A 211 28.60 -12.36 9.54
N ASP A 212 29.32 -13.22 10.27
CA ASP A 212 30.75 -13.48 10.10
C ASP A 212 31.03 -14.05 8.69
#